data_AF-A0A9W3SC74-F1
#
_entry.id   AF-A0A9W3SC74-F1
#
_cell.length_a   1.000
_cell.length_b   1.000
_cell.length_c   1.000
_cell.angle_alpha   90.00
_cell.angle_beta   90.00
_cell.angle_gamma   90.00
#
_symmetry.space_group_name_H-M   'P 1'
#
loop_
_entity.id
_entity.type
_entity.pdbx_description
1 polymer ?
#
loop_
_entity_poly.entity_id
_entity_poly.type
_entity_poly.pdbx_seq_one_letter_code
_entity_poly.pdbx_strand_id
1 'polypeptide(L)' 'MGQIIVSMYLSLDGVMEEPAWTAPYFNEEVAKFQSNLLFESEALLLGRVTYQGFAAAWPSMTDEEII' A
#
# COMPACT_ATOMS: atom_id res chain seq x y z
N MET A 1 -9.95 16.06 16.27
CA MET A 1 -9.48 16.41 14.92
C MET A 1 -8.68 15.23 14.42
N GLY A 2 -9.01 14.66 13.26
CA GLY A 2 -8.31 13.48 12.73
C GLY A 2 -6.91 13.83 12.20
N GLN A 3 -6.01 12.85 12.19
CA GLN A 3 -4.67 12.98 11.59
C GLN A 3 -4.71 12.50 10.13
N ILE A 4 -4.08 13.24 9.23
CA ILE A 4 -3.88 12.82 7.85
C ILE A 4 -2.47 12.23 7.74
N ILE A 5 -2.38 10.98 7.31
CA ILE A 5 -1.11 10.28 7.08
C ILE A 5 -0.99 10.05 5.57
N VAL A 6 0.17 10.40 5.01
CA VAL A 6 0.51 10.10 3.61
C VAL A 6 1.52 8.97 3.61
N SER A 7 1.17 7.85 2.97
CA SER A 7 2.07 6.72 2.73
C SER A 7 2.09 6.39 1.25
N MET A 8 3.28 6.23 0.70
CA MET A 8 3.50 5.90 -0.71
C MET A 8 4.89 5.32 -0.93
N TYR A 9 5.04 4.58 -2.03
CA TYR A 9 6.34 4.24 -2.58
C TYR A 9 6.83 5.38 -3.49
N LEU A 10 8.12 5.71 -3.38
CA LEU A 10 8.75 6.78 -4.14
C LEU A 10 10.20 6.40 -4.42
N SER A 11 10.61 6.40 -5.69
CA SER A 11 12.02 6.26 -6.04
C SER A 11 12.81 7.52 -5.68
N LEU A 12 14.15 7.43 -5.68
CA LEU A 12 15.00 8.58 -5.38
C LEU A 12 14.83 9.74 -6.38
N ASP A 13 14.53 9.42 -7.64
CA ASP A 13 14.28 10.37 -8.72
C ASP A 13 12.80 10.75 -8.90
N GLY A 14 11.93 10.31 -7.98
CA GLY A 14 10.56 10.82 -7.84
C GLY A 14 9.47 10.04 -8.58
N VAL A 15 9.72 8.79 -8.97
CA VAL A 15 8.74 7.90 -9.61
C VAL A 15 7.90 7.18 -8.55
N MET A 16 6.58 7.26 -8.67
CA MET A 16 5.62 6.55 -7.81
C MET A 16 4.60 5.72 -8.60
N GLU A 17 4.57 5.90 -9.91
CA GLU A 17 3.72 5.17 -10.84
C GLU A 17 4.13 3.70 -10.94
N GLU A 18 3.14 2.85 -11.21
CA GLU A 18 3.31 1.40 -11.43
C GLU A 18 4.35 0.76 -10.47
N PRO A 19 4.10 0.79 -9.14
CA PRO A 19 5.10 0.47 -8.12
C PRO A 19 5.49 -1.02 -8.04
N ALA A 20 5.33 -1.81 -9.10
CA ALA A 20 5.83 -3.19 -9.16
C ALA A 20 7.35 -3.27 -8.98
N TRP A 21 8.07 -2.19 -9.29
CA TRP A 21 9.51 -2.05 -9.04
C TRP A 21 9.89 -2.12 -7.55
N THR A 22 8.93 -1.98 -6.63
CA THR A 22 9.21 -2.06 -5.18
C THR A 22 9.41 -3.50 -4.71
N ALA A 23 9.01 -4.52 -5.50
CA ALA A 23 9.01 -5.92 -5.09
C ALA A 23 10.37 -6.43 -4.57
N PRO A 24 11.53 -6.12 -5.20
CA PRO A 24 12.84 -6.54 -4.68
C PRO A 24 13.24 -5.90 -3.34
N TYR A 25 12.55 -4.83 -2.93
CA TYR A 25 12.81 -4.08 -1.70
C TYR A 25 11.78 -4.39 -0.60
N PHE A 26 10.76 -5.20 -0.90
CA PHE A 26 9.74 -5.57 0.07
C PHE A 26 10.29 -6.64 1.02
N ASN A 27 10.18 -6.40 2.33
CA ASN A 27 10.65 -7.28 3.38
C ASN A 27 9.64 -7.30 4.54
N GLU A 28 9.90 -8.14 5.56
CA GLU A 28 9.03 -8.29 6.73
C GLU A 28 8.76 -6.97 7.47
N GLU A 29 9.76 -6.08 7.54
CA GLU A 29 9.62 -4.78 8.22
C GLU A 29 8.65 -3.87 7.46
N VAL A 30 8.80 -3.77 6.13
CA VAL A 30 7.89 -3.01 5.27
C VAL A 30 6.49 -3.61 5.29
N ALA A 31 6.37 -4.94 5.25
CA ALA A 31 5.08 -5.63 5.33
C ALA A 31 4.35 -5.30 6.63
N LYS A 32 5.05 -5.39 7.76
CA LYS A 32 4.51 -5.07 9.08
C LYS A 32 4.12 -3.59 9.20
N PHE A 33 4.95 -2.68 8.69
CA PHE A 33 4.66 -1.25 8.69
C PHE A 33 3.38 -0.93 7.90
N GLN A 34 3.26 -1.46 6.68
CA GLN A 34 2.09 -1.22 5.81
C GLN A 34 0.81 -1.84 6.39
N SER A 35 0.91 -3.04 6.96
CA SER A 35 -0.22 -3.71 7.63
C SER A 35 -0.71 -2.91 8.83
N ASN A 36 0.21 -2.49 9.71
CA ASN A 36 -0.13 -1.65 10.87
C ASN A 36 -0.80 -0.34 10.41
N LEU A 37 -0.22 0.33 9.41
CA LEU A 37 -0.78 1.57 8.88
C LEU A 37 -2.20 1.37 8.33
N LEU A 38 -2.45 0.27 7.59
CA LEU A 38 -3.76 -0.06 7.04
C LEU A 38 -4.79 -0.27 8.15
N PHE A 39 -4.46 -1.07 9.17
CA PHE A 39 -5.40 -1.43 10.24
C PHE A 39 -5.56 -0.37 11.34
N GLU A 40 -4.57 0.52 11.52
CA GLU A 40 -4.69 1.69 12.40
C GLU A 40 -5.49 2.84 11.75
N SER A 41 -5.63 2.83 10.42
CA SER A 41 -6.37 3.87 9.69
C SER A 41 -7.88 3.62 9.73
N GLU A 42 -8.65 4.65 10.16
CA GLU A 42 -10.12 4.59 10.15
C GLU A 42 -10.71 4.58 8.73
N ALA A 43 -10.01 5.18 7.77
CA ALA A 43 -10.43 5.26 6.37
C ALA A 43 -9.23 5.47 5.43
N LEU A 44 -9.37 5.04 4.18
CA LEU A 44 -8.41 5.31 3.10
C LEU A 44 -8.93 6.38 2.15
N LEU A 45 -8.11 7.38 1.86
CA LEU A 45 -8.36 8.36 0.82
C LEU A 45 -7.52 8.03 -0.42
N LEU A 46 -8.17 7.54 -1.47
CA LEU A 46 -7.50 7.09 -2.70
C LEU A 46 -7.98 7.87 -3.92
N GLY A 47 -7.08 8.16 -4.85
CA GLY A 47 -7.44 8.63 -6.18
C GLY A 47 -8.18 7.52 -6.97
N ARG A 48 -9.04 7.91 -7.92
CA ARG A 48 -9.87 6.98 -8.70
C ARG A 48 -9.09 5.82 -9.31
N VAL A 49 -7.95 6.09 -9.95
CA VAL A 49 -7.13 5.08 -10.64
C VAL A 49 -6.54 4.09 -9.64
N THR A 50 -5.99 4.58 -8.53
CA THR A 50 -5.46 3.73 -7.45
C THR A 50 -6.55 2.86 -6.83
N TYR A 51 -7.72 3.44 -6.55
CA TYR A 51 -8.87 2.69 -6.03
C TYR A 51 -9.29 1.55 -6.95
N GLN A 52 -9.36 1.78 -8.27
CA GLN A 52 -9.71 0.75 -9.23
C GLN A 52 -8.72 -0.41 -9.26
N GLY A 53 -7.42 -0.14 -9.15
CA GLY A 53 -6.39 -1.18 -9.04
C GLY A 53 -6.57 -2.04 -7.78
N PHE A 54 -6.79 -1.41 -6.62
CA PHE A 54 -6.99 -2.13 -5.36
C PHE A 54 -8.29 -2.93 -5.35
N ALA A 55 -9.39 -2.33 -5.81
CA ALA A 55 -10.70 -3.00 -5.89
C ALA A 55 -10.69 -4.23 -6.81
N ALA A 56 -9.84 -4.25 -7.84
CA ALA A 56 -9.66 -5.42 -8.70
C ALA A 56 -8.83 -6.54 -8.02
N ALA A 57 -7.84 -6.19 -7.20
CA ALA A 57 -6.92 -7.13 -6.59
C ALA A 57 -7.42 -7.73 -5.25
N TRP A 58 -8.05 -6.91 -4.39
CA TRP A 58 -8.43 -7.34 -3.04
C TRP A 58 -9.41 -8.51 -2.94
N PRO A 59 -10.41 -8.69 -3.83
CA PRO A 59 -11.31 -9.84 -3.75
C PRO A 59 -10.61 -11.20 -3.87
N SER A 60 -9.41 -11.24 -4.47
CA SER A 60 -8.59 -12.43 -4.59
C SER A 60 -7.51 -12.57 -3.52
N MET A 61 -7.34 -11.57 -2.64
CA MET A 61 -6.36 -11.64 -1.56
C MET A 61 -6.94 -12.50 -0.42
N THR A 62 -6.23 -13.57 -0.07
CA THR A 62 -6.52 -14.44 1.07
C THR A 62 -5.50 -14.19 2.18
N ASP A 63 -5.87 -14.44 3.44
CA ASP A 63 -4.96 -14.33 4.59
C ASP A 63 -3.80 -15.35 4.56
N GLU A 64 -3.85 -16.32 3.64
CA GLU A 64 -2.78 -17.31 3.45
C GLU A 64 -1.64 -16.75 2.58
N GLU A 65 -0.51 -16.53 3.26
CA GLU A 65 0.85 -16.28 2.78
C GLU A 65 1.11 -15.00 1.96
N ILE A 66 1.57 -13.96 2.67
CA ILE A 66 2.69 -13.16 2.17
C ILE A 66 3.85 -13.42 3.14
N ILE A 67 4.90 -14.03 2.60
CA ILE A 67 6.19 -14.39 3.21
C ILE A 67 6.70 -13.28 4.12
#